data_AF-A0A660MYN3-F1
#
_entry.id   AF-A0A660MYN3-F1
#
_cell.length_a   1.000
_cell.length_b   1.000
_cell.length_c   1.000
_cell.angle_alpha   90.00
_cell.angle_beta   90.00
_cell.angle_gamma   90.00
#
_symmetry.space_group_name_H-M   'P 1'
#
loop_
_entity.id
_entity.type
_entity.pdbx_description
1 polymer ?
#
loop_
_entity_poly.entity_id
_entity_poly.type
_entity_poly.pdbx_seq_one_letter_code
_entity_poly.pdbx_strand_id
1 'polypeptide(L)'
;MKKIGFLLFVLLVAGCSFRKPQVDIQKYNNQLLAFQEQSVETLENYYQILNKEYSKLDLEETYQATIQKLQQLITDAETYPGVPDEGFKAGIVAYISGVRAAFMQHEYPTVRLLVNLSGDATEFYRKDSQQISANAMKLQAELAKLDKELDFVYQQFKGKYLTGAK
;
A
#
# COMPACT_ATOMS: atom_id res chain seq x y z
N MET A 1 -33.46 4.88 -66.95
CA MET A 1 -32.68 3.63 -66.79
C MET A 1 -31.48 3.90 -65.88
N LYS A 2 -31.24 2.99 -64.94
CA LYS A 2 -30.27 3.06 -63.83
C LYS A 2 -28.81 3.16 -64.31
N LYS A 3 -27.96 3.87 -63.56
CA LYS A 3 -26.76 3.36 -62.85
C LYS A 3 -25.96 4.53 -62.26
N ILE A 4 -26.18 4.81 -60.97
CA ILE A 4 -25.29 5.62 -60.14
C ILE A 4 -24.09 4.72 -59.82
N GLY A 5 -22.96 5.02 -60.45
CA GLY A 5 -21.68 4.38 -60.22
C GLY A 5 -21.03 4.95 -58.96
N PHE A 6 -21.24 4.23 -57.87
CA PHE A 6 -20.56 4.36 -56.58
C PHE A 6 -19.05 4.15 -56.78
N LEU A 7 -18.23 5.20 -56.63
CA LEU A 7 -16.77 5.10 -56.73
C LEU A 7 -16.10 5.99 -55.68
N LEU A 8 -15.54 5.29 -54.68
CA LEU A 8 -14.35 5.65 -53.90
C LEU A 8 -14.44 6.86 -52.95
N PHE A 9 -15.11 6.64 -51.81
CA PHE A 9 -14.73 7.26 -50.54
C PHE A 9 -14.15 6.17 -49.61
N VAL A 10 -13.03 5.57 -50.02
CA VAL A 10 -12.25 4.67 -49.17
C VAL A 10 -10.80 5.00 -49.39
N LEU A 11 -10.25 5.82 -48.49
CA LEU A 11 -8.90 5.71 -47.93
C LEU A 11 -8.63 6.98 -47.11
N LEU A 12 -8.03 6.77 -45.93
CA LEU A 12 -7.57 7.78 -44.98
C LEU A 12 -8.57 8.25 -43.91
N VAL A 13 -9.35 7.30 -43.36
CA VAL A 13 -9.42 7.25 -41.90
C VAL A 13 -8.32 6.28 -41.46
N ALA A 14 -7.08 6.76 -41.50
CA ALA A 14 -6.05 6.25 -40.60
C ALA A 14 -6.46 6.68 -39.19
N GLY A 15 -7.52 6.04 -38.69
CA GLY A 15 -7.73 5.93 -37.28
C GLY A 15 -6.53 5.16 -36.79
N CYS A 16 -5.53 5.89 -36.29
CA CYS A 16 -4.68 5.38 -35.23
C CYS A 16 -5.64 4.99 -34.11
N SER A 17 -6.21 3.78 -34.22
CA SER A 17 -6.66 3.03 -33.08
C SER A 17 -5.40 2.86 -32.25
N PHE A 18 -5.10 3.84 -31.41
CA PHE A 18 -4.40 3.64 -30.16
C PHE A 18 -5.19 2.52 -29.47
N ARG A 19 -4.86 1.27 -29.79
CA ARG A 19 -5.24 0.12 -29.00
C ARG A 19 -4.57 0.40 -27.67
N LYS A 20 -5.34 0.97 -26.73
CA LYS A 20 -4.93 0.98 -25.33
C LYS A 20 -4.50 -0.45 -25.03
N PRO A 21 -3.29 -0.67 -24.48
CA PRO A 21 -2.85 -2.01 -24.15
C PRO A 21 -3.95 -2.64 -23.29
N GLN A 22 -4.47 -3.78 -23.75
CA GLN A 22 -5.46 -4.52 -22.99
C GLN A 22 -4.77 -4.98 -21.72
N VAL A 23 -5.15 -4.38 -20.59
CA VAL A 23 -4.56 -4.71 -19.29
C VAL A 23 -5.11 -6.07 -18.89
N ASP A 24 -4.21 -7.01 -18.65
CA ASP A 24 -4.55 -8.28 -18.03
C ASP A 24 -4.98 -8.00 -16.58
N ILE A 25 -6.28 -8.18 -16.32
CA ILE A 25 -6.92 -7.94 -15.03
C ILE A 25 -6.27 -8.78 -13.92
N GLN A 26 -5.85 -10.02 -14.22
CA GLN A 26 -5.20 -10.87 -13.21
C GLN A 26 -3.81 -10.34 -12.89
N LYS A 27 -3.02 -9.99 -13.91
CA LYS A 27 -1.71 -9.37 -13.71
C LYS A 27 -1.81 -8.06 -12.92
N TYR A 28 -2.80 -7.23 -13.25
CA TYR A 28 -3.07 -5.98 -12.55
C TYR A 28 -3.43 -6.21 -11.08
N ASN A 29 -4.35 -7.14 -10.81
CA ASN A 29 -4.74 -7.53 -9.46
C ASN A 29 -3.55 -8.01 -8.65
N ASN A 30 -2.77 -8.94 -9.20
CA ASN A 30 -1.64 -9.53 -8.50
C ASN A 30 -0.57 -8.48 -8.19
N GLN A 31 -0.31 -7.53 -9.09
CA GLN A 31 0.66 -6.49 -8.83
C GLN A 31 0.20 -5.51 -7.76
N LEU A 32 -1.08 -5.12 -7.76
CA LEU A 32 -1.60 -4.24 -6.72
C LEU A 32 -1.62 -4.89 -5.34
N LEU A 33 -2.02 -6.16 -5.25
CA LEU A 33 -1.94 -6.92 -4.01
C LEU A 33 -0.49 -7.10 -3.55
N ALA A 34 0.46 -7.31 -4.47
CA ALA A 34 1.88 -7.38 -4.12
C ALA A 34 2.40 -6.09 -3.46
N PHE A 35 1.94 -4.89 -3.89
CA PHE A 35 2.31 -3.65 -3.20
C PHE A 35 1.77 -3.60 -1.77
N GLN A 36 0.55 -4.11 -1.57
CA GLN A 36 -0.02 -4.20 -0.23
C GLN A 36 0.75 -5.19 0.65
N GLU A 37 1.03 -6.41 0.14
CA GLU A 37 1.82 -7.42 0.86
C GLU A 37 3.20 -6.86 1.25
N GLN A 38 3.90 -6.19 0.32
CA GLN A 38 5.19 -5.56 0.59
C GLN A 38 5.13 -4.46 1.67
N SER A 39 3.98 -3.79 1.82
CA SER A 39 3.81 -2.80 2.89
C SER A 39 3.74 -3.44 4.27
N VAL A 40 3.11 -4.61 4.38
CA VAL A 40 3.05 -5.40 5.62
C VAL A 40 4.43 -5.99 5.92
N GLU A 41 5.07 -6.62 4.93
CA GLU A 41 6.44 -7.14 5.06
C GLU A 41 7.44 -6.05 5.49
N THR A 42 7.25 -4.81 5.04
CA THR A 42 8.08 -3.68 5.44
C THR A 42 7.97 -3.39 6.95
N LEU A 43 6.77 -3.50 7.54
CA LEU A 43 6.59 -3.40 8.99
C LEU A 43 7.12 -4.63 9.74
N GLU A 44 6.91 -5.83 9.20
CA GLU A 44 7.44 -7.05 9.82
C GLU A 44 8.97 -7.03 9.88
N ASN A 45 9.63 -6.61 8.80
CA ASN A 45 11.07 -6.48 8.72
C ASN A 45 11.60 -5.45 9.73
N TYR A 46 10.89 -4.33 9.92
CA TYR A 46 11.22 -3.35 10.96
C TYR A 46 11.31 -4.03 12.34
N TYR A 47 10.25 -4.75 12.75
CA TYR A 47 10.24 -5.41 14.06
C TYR A 47 11.24 -6.57 14.17
N GLN A 48 11.51 -7.29 13.08
CA GLN A 48 12.54 -8.33 13.06
C GLN A 48 13.95 -7.77 13.26
N ILE A 49 14.26 -6.62 12.65
CA ILE A 49 15.56 -5.92 12.84
C ILE A 49 15.70 -5.52 14.30
N LEU A 50 14.66 -4.90 14.88
CA LEU A 50 14.70 -4.49 16.30
C LEU A 50 14.93 -5.65 17.27
N ASN A 51 14.40 -6.83 16.94
CA ASN A 51 14.57 -8.02 17.78
C ASN A 51 15.98 -8.63 17.68
N LYS A 52 16.73 -8.35 16.60
CA LYS A 52 18.06 -8.93 16.34
C LYS A 52 19.22 -7.99 16.71
N GLU A 53 19.08 -6.69 16.43
CA GLU A 53 20.18 -5.71 16.47
C GLU A 53 19.77 -4.47 17.27
N TYR A 54 19.53 -4.63 18.58
CA TYR A 54 19.14 -3.49 19.42
C TYR A 54 20.34 -2.56 19.66
N SER A 55 20.52 -1.59 18.76
CA SER A 55 21.36 -0.42 18.94
C SER A 55 20.51 0.85 18.74
N LYS A 56 20.76 1.87 19.57
CA LYS A 56 19.95 3.11 19.57
C LYS A 56 20.10 3.91 18.28
N LEU A 57 21.27 3.89 17.66
CA LEU A 57 21.53 4.53 16.37
C LEU A 57 20.78 3.81 15.25
N ASP A 58 20.75 2.48 15.31
CA ASP A 58 20.07 1.66 14.29
C ASP A 58 18.55 1.79 14.37
N LEU A 59 17.96 2.06 15.54
CA LEU A 59 16.51 2.21 15.71
C LEU A 59 15.91 3.41 14.95
N GLU A 60 16.53 4.60 15.07
CA GLU A 60 16.02 5.80 14.40
C GLU A 60 16.22 5.72 12.88
N GLU A 61 17.37 5.19 12.44
CA GLU A 61 17.66 4.96 11.02
C GLU A 61 16.69 3.93 10.42
N THR A 62 16.48 2.80 11.09
CA THR A 62 15.54 1.76 10.63
C THR A 62 14.12 2.33 10.54
N TYR A 63 13.67 3.10 11.54
CA TYR A 63 12.35 3.75 11.52
C TYR A 63 12.19 4.68 10.30
N GLN A 64 13.18 5.53 10.01
CA GLN A 64 13.12 6.43 8.86
C GLN A 64 13.15 5.66 7.52
N ALA A 65 13.97 4.61 7.43
CA ALA A 65 14.03 3.75 6.25
C ALA A 65 12.68 3.05 5.98
N THR A 66 12.01 2.56 7.03
CA THR A 66 10.66 1.98 6.94
C THR A 66 9.65 2.98 6.36
N ILE A 67 9.65 4.23 6.84
CA ILE A 67 8.75 5.29 6.33
C ILE A 67 9.02 5.59 4.87
N GLN A 68 10.29 5.69 4.47
CA GLN A 68 10.68 5.96 3.09
C GLN A 68 10.27 4.80 2.18
N LYS A 69 10.44 3.55 2.61
CA LYS A 69 10.03 2.37 1.86
C LYS A 69 8.51 2.33 1.65
N LEU A 70 7.74 2.61 2.70
CA LEU A 70 6.28 2.73 2.58
C LEU A 70 5.88 3.87 1.64
N GLN A 71 6.55 5.03 1.68
CA GLN A 71 6.30 6.13 0.75
C GLN A 71 6.61 5.76 -0.71
N GLN A 72 7.65 4.96 -0.93
CA GLN A 72 7.97 4.45 -2.26
C GLN A 72 6.86 3.51 -2.76
N LEU A 73 6.37 2.60 -1.91
CA LEU A 73 5.27 1.70 -2.27
C LEU A 73 3.98 2.44 -2.62
N ILE A 74 3.67 3.53 -1.90
CA ILE A 74 2.54 4.42 -2.25
C ILE A 74 2.73 4.97 -3.66
N THR A 75 3.90 5.54 -3.94
CA THR A 75 4.23 6.12 -5.27
C THR A 75 4.16 5.05 -6.37
N ASP A 76 4.70 3.86 -6.12
CA ASP A 76 4.72 2.76 -7.08
C ASP A 76 3.29 2.26 -7.39
N ALA A 77 2.46 2.12 -6.36
CA ALA A 77 1.05 1.75 -6.52
C ALA A 77 0.25 2.85 -7.25
N GLU A 78 0.45 4.12 -6.90
CA GLU A 78 -0.19 5.28 -7.55
C GLU A 78 0.19 5.43 -9.03
N THR A 79 1.45 5.14 -9.38
CA THR A 79 1.95 5.27 -10.74
C THR A 79 1.83 4.00 -11.57
N TYR A 80 1.36 2.89 -10.97
CA TYR A 80 1.21 1.62 -11.68
C TYR A 80 0.29 1.77 -12.91
N PRO A 81 0.81 1.44 -14.11
CA PRO A 81 0.11 1.70 -15.37
C PRO A 81 -1.01 0.70 -15.64
N GLY A 82 -1.94 1.13 -16.48
CA GLY A 82 -3.05 0.30 -16.93
C GLY A 82 -4.08 0.11 -15.83
N VAL A 83 -5.04 1.03 -15.76
CA VAL A 83 -6.06 1.04 -14.69
C VAL A 83 -7.39 0.48 -15.21
N PRO A 84 -7.67 -0.82 -15.02
CA PRO A 84 -8.99 -1.39 -15.24
C PRO A 84 -9.98 -1.00 -14.14
N ASP A 85 -9.52 -0.64 -12.93
CA ASP A 85 -10.39 -0.16 -11.86
C ASP A 85 -9.70 0.85 -10.92
N GLU A 86 -10.12 2.11 -11.02
CA GLU A 86 -9.60 3.20 -10.19
C GLU A 86 -9.97 3.04 -8.71
N GLY A 87 -11.11 2.40 -8.40
CA GLY A 87 -11.56 2.20 -7.02
C GLY A 87 -10.68 1.19 -6.29
N PHE A 88 -10.33 0.08 -6.95
CA PHE A 88 -9.42 -0.91 -6.39
C PHE A 88 -8.01 -0.35 -6.20
N LYS A 89 -7.49 0.38 -7.20
CA LYS A 89 -6.21 1.08 -7.08
C LYS A 89 -6.20 2.06 -5.91
N ALA A 90 -7.21 2.91 -5.83
CA ALA A 90 -7.34 3.89 -4.76
C ALA A 90 -7.43 3.21 -3.38
N GLY A 91 -8.12 2.07 -3.28
CA GLY A 91 -8.16 1.28 -2.05
C GLY A 91 -6.80 0.75 -1.62
N ILE A 92 -5.99 0.24 -2.55
CA ILE A 92 -4.63 -0.24 -2.27
C ILE A 92 -3.72 0.92 -1.84
N VAL A 93 -3.77 2.04 -2.57
CA VAL A 93 -3.02 3.25 -2.21
C VAL A 93 -3.44 3.77 -0.83
N ALA A 94 -4.74 3.79 -0.53
CA ALA A 94 -5.28 4.18 0.76
C ALA A 94 -4.82 3.25 1.88
N TYR A 95 -4.79 1.94 1.64
CA TYR A 95 -4.26 0.96 2.59
C TYR A 95 -2.80 1.26 2.95
N ILE A 96 -1.91 1.34 1.96
CA ILE A 96 -0.47 1.57 2.20
C ILE A 96 -0.24 2.93 2.87
N SER A 97 -1.00 3.96 2.46
CA SER A 97 -0.99 5.28 3.09
C SER A 97 -1.42 5.22 4.56
N GLY A 98 -2.45 4.44 4.85
CA GLY A 98 -2.95 4.18 6.20
C GLY A 98 -1.91 3.46 7.06
N VAL A 99 -1.27 2.41 6.53
CA VAL A 99 -0.18 1.68 7.20
C VAL A 99 0.94 2.65 7.60
N ARG A 100 1.38 3.48 6.66
CA ARG A 100 2.41 4.50 6.91
C ARG A 100 1.98 5.50 7.97
N ALA A 101 0.75 6.01 7.89
CA ALA A 101 0.23 6.99 8.84
C ALA A 101 0.12 6.40 10.25
N ALA A 102 -0.43 5.20 10.39
CA ALA A 102 -0.55 4.50 11.66
C ALA A 102 0.83 4.22 12.27
N PHE A 103 1.79 3.77 11.47
CA PHE A 103 3.17 3.55 11.89
C PHE A 103 3.80 4.85 12.40
N MET A 104 3.70 5.95 11.65
CA MET A 104 4.23 7.25 12.09
C MET A 104 3.56 7.77 13.35
N GLN A 105 2.25 7.58 13.49
CA GLN A 105 1.49 8.10 14.63
C GLN A 105 1.73 7.31 15.92
N HIS A 106 1.96 6.00 15.81
CA HIS A 106 1.99 5.10 16.96
C HIS A 106 3.37 4.53 17.26
N GLU A 107 4.23 4.32 16.26
CA GLU A 107 5.61 3.85 16.51
C GLU A 107 6.56 5.00 16.88
N TYR A 108 6.40 6.19 16.30
CA TYR A 108 7.31 7.32 16.57
C TYR A 108 7.47 7.66 18.06
N PRO A 109 6.40 7.71 18.87
CA PRO A 109 6.55 7.99 20.30
C PRO A 109 7.36 6.89 21.01
N THR A 110 7.21 5.63 20.60
CA THR A 110 8.00 4.50 21.11
C THR A 110 9.47 4.67 20.75
N VAL A 111 9.79 4.97 19.48
CA VAL A 111 11.16 5.27 19.02
C VAL A 111 11.77 6.40 19.84
N ARG A 112 11.02 7.49 20.05
CA ARG A 112 11.49 8.65 20.84
C ARG A 112 11.77 8.29 22.29
N LEU A 113 10.95 7.46 22.93
CA LEU A 113 11.20 6.99 24.30
C LEU A 113 12.47 6.14 24.35
N LEU A 114 12.61 5.16 23.45
CA LEU A 114 13.73 4.23 23.40
C LEU A 114 15.08 4.89 23.09
N VAL A 115 15.11 5.88 22.19
CA VAL A 115 16.32 6.65 21.89
C VAL A 115 16.74 7.52 23.08
N ASN A 116 15.79 8.22 23.71
CA ASN A 116 16.06 9.19 24.79
C ASN A 116 16.24 8.56 26.18
N LEU A 117 16.04 7.25 26.35
CA LEU A 117 16.17 6.55 27.62
C LEU A 117 17.57 6.75 28.23
N SER A 118 17.64 7.55 29.29
CA SER A 118 18.87 7.94 30.01
C SER A 118 19.12 7.19 31.32
N GLY A 119 18.31 6.18 31.67
CA GLY A 119 18.72 5.14 32.64
C GLY A 119 18.08 5.13 34.03
N ASP A 120 16.83 5.55 34.23
CA ASP A 120 16.07 5.15 35.43
C ASP A 120 15.11 3.98 35.11
N ALA A 121 15.44 2.80 35.63
CA ALA A 121 14.64 1.59 35.45
C ALA A 121 13.21 1.75 36.02
N THR A 122 13.04 2.56 37.07
CA THR A 122 11.75 2.73 37.74
C THR A 122 10.77 3.54 36.89
N GLU A 123 11.24 4.61 36.23
CA GLU A 123 10.43 5.40 35.31
C GLU A 123 10.06 4.59 34.06
N PHE A 124 11.01 3.80 33.55
CA PHE A 124 10.79 2.88 32.45
C PHE A 124 9.67 1.87 32.73
N TYR A 125 9.74 1.16 33.86
CA TYR A 125 8.73 0.15 34.20
C TYR A 125 7.36 0.75 34.54
N ARG A 126 7.31 1.97 35.11
CA ARG A 126 6.06 2.56 35.59
C ARG A 126 5.28 3.30 34.51
N LYS A 127 5.97 4.00 33.60
CA LYS A 127 5.34 4.95 32.67
C LYS A 127 5.63 4.61 31.22
N ASP A 128 6.90 4.39 30.87
CA ASP A 128 7.28 4.22 29.47
C ASP A 128 6.79 2.87 28.92
N SER A 129 6.87 1.79 29.70
CA SER A 129 6.36 0.48 29.31
C SER A 129 4.85 0.51 29.01
N GLN A 130 4.05 1.18 29.84
CA GLN A 130 2.61 1.31 29.61
C GLN A 130 2.30 2.11 28.35
N GLN A 131 3.08 3.17 28.07
CA GLN A 131 2.91 3.98 26.87
C GLN A 131 3.30 3.21 25.60
N ILE A 132 4.40 2.45 25.64
CA ILE A 132 4.83 1.58 24.54
C ILE A 132 3.74 0.55 24.23
N SER A 133 3.22 -0.14 25.24
CA SER A 133 2.12 -1.10 25.05
C SER A 133 0.86 -0.45 24.49
N ALA A 134 0.47 0.73 24.99
CA ALA A 134 -0.71 1.44 24.49
C ALA A 134 -0.55 1.87 23.03
N ASN A 135 0.65 2.29 22.63
CA ASN A 135 0.96 2.64 21.24
C ASN A 135 0.90 1.41 20.32
N ALA A 136 1.48 0.29 20.73
CA ALA A 136 1.41 -0.96 19.97
C ALA A 136 -0.04 -1.43 19.76
N MET A 137 -0.89 -1.35 20.80
CA MET A 137 -2.31 -1.69 20.69
C MET A 137 -3.05 -0.77 19.71
N LYS A 138 -2.75 0.53 19.70
CA LYS A 138 -3.35 1.48 18.75
C LYS A 138 -2.92 1.21 17.32
N LEU A 139 -1.63 0.94 17.11
CA LEU A 139 -1.11 0.53 15.80
C LEU A 139 -1.84 -0.72 15.30
N GLN A 140 -1.93 -1.76 16.14
CA GLN A 140 -2.64 -2.98 15.78
C GLN A 140 -4.12 -2.73 15.43
N ALA A 141 -4.81 -1.87 16.18
CA ALA A 141 -6.21 -1.53 15.92
C ALA A 141 -6.40 -0.81 14.59
N GLU A 142 -5.51 0.13 14.23
CA GLU A 142 -5.54 0.81 12.94
C GLU A 142 -5.22 -0.16 11.79
N LEU A 143 -4.23 -1.05 11.93
CA LEU A 143 -3.94 -2.06 10.91
C LEU A 143 -5.13 -3.00 10.67
N ALA A 144 -5.79 -3.48 11.72
CA ALA A 144 -6.98 -4.32 11.59
C ALA A 144 -8.15 -3.61 10.90
N LYS A 145 -8.28 -2.29 11.10
CA LYS A 145 -9.27 -1.47 10.41
C LYS A 145 -8.95 -1.36 8.91
N LEU A 146 -7.68 -1.12 8.57
CA LEU A 146 -7.22 -1.04 7.18
C LEU A 146 -7.45 -2.36 6.44
N ASP A 147 -7.18 -3.50 7.08
CA ASP A 147 -7.42 -4.83 6.50
C ASP A 147 -8.90 -5.04 6.15
N LYS A 148 -9.81 -4.58 7.03
CA LYS A 148 -11.24 -4.67 6.80
C LYS A 148 -11.71 -3.76 5.65
N GLU A 149 -11.18 -2.54 5.58
CA GLU A 149 -11.49 -1.61 4.50
C GLU A 149 -10.99 -2.12 3.15
N LEU A 150 -9.78 -2.70 3.11
CA LEU A 150 -9.22 -3.31 1.92
C LEU A 150 -10.00 -4.55 1.47
N ASP A 151 -10.40 -5.44 2.38
CA ASP A 151 -11.21 -6.61 2.02
C ASP A 151 -12.51 -6.18 1.34
N PHE A 152 -13.19 -5.15 1.88
CA PHE A 152 -14.40 -4.61 1.24
C PHE A 152 -14.13 -4.13 -0.20
N VAL A 153 -13.07 -3.36 -0.41
CA VAL A 153 -12.69 -2.87 -1.75
C VAL A 153 -12.30 -4.03 -2.68
N TYR A 154 -11.59 -5.03 -2.16
CA TYR A 154 -11.21 -6.22 -2.92
C TYR A 154 -12.43 -7.07 -3.32
N GLN A 155 -13.41 -7.28 -2.44
CA GLN A 155 -14.63 -8.00 -2.80
C GLN A 155 -15.41 -7.31 -3.92
N GLN A 156 -15.47 -5.97 -3.91
CA GLN A 156 -16.08 -5.21 -5.00
C GLN A 156 -15.36 -5.41 -6.33
N PHE A 157 -14.02 -5.32 -6.32
CA PHE A 157 -13.21 -5.57 -7.51
C PHE A 157 -13.41 -7.00 -8.04
N LYS A 158 -13.34 -7.99 -7.14
CA LYS A 158 -13.52 -9.40 -7.46
C LYS A 158 -14.88 -9.67 -8.09
N GLY A 159 -15.96 -9.13 -7.51
CA GLY A 159 -17.31 -9.27 -8.06
C GLY A 159 -17.52 -8.61 -9.43
N LYS A 160 -16.69 -7.62 -9.78
CA LYS A 160 -16.77 -6.92 -11.07
C LYS A 160 -15.97 -7.61 -12.17
N TYR A 161 -14.84 -8.21 -11.83
CA TYR A 161 -13.86 -8.66 -12.83
C TYR A 161 -13.40 -10.11 -12.72
N LEU A 162 -13.54 -10.73 -11.54
CA LEU A 162 -12.99 -12.06 -11.27
C LEU A 162 -14.09 -13.11 -11.08
N THR A 163 -15.36 -12.71 -10.96
CA THR A 163 -16.51 -13.62 -10.99
C THR A 163 -16.99 -13.79 -12.43
N GLY A 164 -16.35 -14.72 -13.16
CA GLY A 164 -16.68 -14.94 -14.57
C GLY A 164 -15.72 -15.86 -15.33
N ALA A 165 -15.34 -17.00 -14.76
CA ALA A 165 -15.03 -18.20 -15.56
C ALA A 165 -16.30 -19.06 -15.56
N LYS A 166 -17.21 -18.79 -16.50
CA LYS A 166 -18.21 -19.75 -16.98
C LYS A 166 -18.10 -19.81 -18.49
#